data_AF-A0A7Y4VFU3-F1
#
_entry.id   AF-A0A7Y4VFU3-F1
#
_cell.length_a   1.000
_cell.length_b   1.000
_cell.length_c   1.000
_cell.angle_alpha   90.00
_cell.angle_beta   90.00
_cell.angle_gamma   90.00
#
_symmetry.space_group_name_H-M   'P 1'
#
loop_
_entity.id
_entity.type
_entity.pdbx_description
1 polymer ?
#
loop_
_entity_poly.entity_id
_entity_poly.type
_entity_poly.pdbx_seq_one_letter_code
_entity_poly.pdbx_strand_id
1 'polypeptide(L)'
;MTKVYIILFSLFFVFGTLKVSADNKEQLLDFKGNPDKFELNQNYPNPFNPSTQLSYDLKTDGNVKLTVFNLVGQSVRVLVDGYQTAGYYEVTFDANDLPAGIYLYKLQVGDYSSVKRMTLIK
;
A
#
# COMPACT_ATOMS: atom_id res chain seq x y z
N MET A 1 -4.98 10.07 -60.94
CA MET A 1 -5.89 8.90 -60.85
C MET A 1 -5.06 7.66 -61.17
N THR A 2 -4.52 6.95 -60.15
CA THR A 2 -5.01 5.62 -59.68
C THR A 2 -4.81 4.57 -60.80
N LYS A 3 -4.00 3.50 -60.74
CA LYS A 3 -3.43 2.70 -59.63
C LYS A 3 -2.54 1.58 -60.25
N VAL A 4 -1.65 0.98 -59.44
CA VAL A 4 -1.32 -0.48 -59.40
C VAL A 4 -0.37 -1.06 -60.49
N TYR A 5 0.85 -1.44 -60.07
CA TYR A 5 1.49 -2.77 -60.25
C TYR A 5 2.99 -2.70 -59.90
N ILE A 6 3.36 -2.85 -58.64
CA ILE A 6 4.67 -3.40 -58.26
C ILE A 6 4.37 -4.45 -57.19
N ILE A 7 3.87 -5.59 -57.64
CA ILE A 7 3.82 -6.79 -56.83
C ILE A 7 4.94 -7.70 -57.33
N LEU A 8 5.66 -8.29 -56.37
CA LEU A 8 6.49 -9.49 -56.44
C LEU A 8 7.88 -9.41 -57.10
N PHE A 9 8.91 -9.25 -56.26
CA PHE A 9 10.09 -10.11 -56.41
C PHE A 9 10.73 -10.44 -55.05
N SER A 10 10.57 -11.72 -54.67
CA SER A 10 11.50 -12.56 -53.90
C SER A 10 11.74 -12.28 -52.41
N LEU A 11 11.29 -13.24 -51.60
CA LEU A 11 12.00 -13.70 -50.41
C LEU A 11 13.48 -13.92 -50.74
N PHE A 12 14.42 -13.35 -49.97
CA PHE A 12 15.68 -14.00 -49.64
C PHE A 12 16.25 -13.37 -48.35
N PHE A 13 16.37 -14.23 -47.34
CA PHE A 13 17.06 -14.07 -46.05
C PHE A 13 18.22 -13.06 -46.02
N VAL A 14 18.24 -12.19 -44.99
CA VAL A 14 19.42 -11.98 -44.13
C VAL A 14 18.95 -11.83 -42.69
N PHE A 15 19.24 -12.83 -41.86
CA PHE A 15 19.28 -12.73 -40.41
C PHE A 15 20.46 -11.81 -40.02
N GLY A 16 20.21 -10.84 -39.14
CA GLY A 16 21.24 -10.00 -38.55
C GLY A 16 20.75 -9.38 -37.26
N THR A 17 21.03 -10.03 -36.13
CA THR A 17 20.75 -9.54 -34.78
C THR A 17 21.63 -8.34 -34.46
N LEU A 18 21.08 -7.24 -33.91
CA LEU A 18 21.85 -6.33 -33.08
C LEU A 18 20.99 -5.79 -31.93
N LYS A 19 21.50 -6.09 -30.74
CA LYS A 19 20.94 -5.90 -29.40
C LYS A 19 20.42 -4.47 -29.18
N VAL A 20 19.13 -4.31 -28.94
CA VAL A 20 18.65 -3.15 -28.20
C VAL A 20 18.90 -3.43 -26.71
N SER A 21 19.70 -2.52 -26.16
CA SER A 21 20.27 -2.43 -24.81
C SER A 21 19.36 -2.93 -23.68
N ALA A 22 19.93 -3.80 -22.84
CA ALA A 22 19.43 -4.08 -21.50
C ALA A 22 19.68 -2.86 -20.60
N ASP A 23 18.81 -1.85 -20.67
CA ASP A 23 18.63 -0.89 -19.57
C ASP A 23 17.19 -0.34 -19.55
N ASN A 24 16.21 -1.22 -19.79
CA ASN A 24 14.91 -1.03 -19.15
C ASN A 24 15.08 -1.39 -17.67
N LYS A 25 15.74 -0.48 -16.93
CA LYS A 25 15.35 -0.25 -15.54
C LYS A 25 13.94 0.31 -15.61
N GLU A 26 12.97 -0.59 -15.78
CA GLU A 26 11.67 -0.38 -15.16
C GLU A 26 11.98 -0.24 -13.68
N GLN A 27 12.14 1.03 -13.32
CA GLN A 27 12.10 1.56 -11.99
C GLN A 27 10.80 1.04 -11.38
N LEU A 28 10.85 -0.17 -10.81
CA LEU A 28 9.86 -0.65 -9.88
C LEU A 28 10.03 0.22 -8.64
N LEU A 29 9.48 1.44 -8.70
CA LEU A 29 9.04 2.13 -7.52
C LEU A 29 8.11 1.13 -6.83
N ASP A 30 8.59 0.53 -5.75
CA ASP A 30 7.81 -0.26 -4.81
C ASP A 30 6.75 0.67 -4.20
N PHE A 31 5.74 0.98 -4.99
CA PHE A 31 4.65 1.83 -4.60
C PHE A 31 3.75 1.00 -3.69
N LYS A 32 4.14 0.96 -2.41
CA LYS A 32 3.48 0.17 -1.36
C LYS A 32 2.02 0.58 -1.07
N GLY A 33 1.55 1.69 -1.65
CA GLY A 33 0.24 2.26 -1.38
C GLY A 33 -0.51 2.65 -2.64
N ASN A 34 -1.75 3.09 -2.49
CA ASN A 34 -2.53 3.71 -3.53
C ASN A 34 -3.18 5.02 -2.99
N PRO A 35 -2.52 6.18 -3.15
CA PRO A 35 -3.00 7.48 -2.68
C PRO A 35 -4.15 8.02 -3.54
N ASP A 36 -4.77 7.23 -4.41
CA ASP A 36 -6.01 7.63 -5.09
C ASP A 36 -7.27 7.38 -4.22
N LYS A 37 -7.11 6.69 -3.09
CA LYS A 37 -8.17 6.38 -2.13
C LYS A 37 -7.72 6.48 -0.68
N PHE A 38 -8.70 6.65 0.21
CA PHE A 38 -8.49 6.38 1.63
C PHE A 38 -8.56 4.88 1.84
N GLU A 39 -7.51 4.28 2.39
CA GLU A 39 -7.47 2.86 2.70
C GLU A 39 -6.74 2.63 4.02
N LEU A 40 -7.30 1.79 4.89
CA LEU A 40 -6.59 1.24 6.03
C LEU A 40 -6.22 -0.20 5.66
N ASN A 41 -4.96 -0.55 5.70
CA ASN A 41 -4.47 -1.87 5.29
C ASN A 41 -4.43 -2.85 6.47
N GLN A 42 -4.48 -4.15 6.16
CA GLN A 42 -4.33 -5.18 7.19
C GLN A 42 -2.94 -5.11 7.78
N ASN A 43 -2.85 -5.14 9.11
CA ASN A 43 -1.56 -5.15 9.79
C ASN A 43 -0.73 -6.37 9.40
N TYR A 44 0.58 -6.20 9.30
CA TYR A 44 1.51 -7.29 9.00
C TYR A 44 2.71 -7.26 9.95
N PRO A 45 3.07 -8.39 10.59
CA PRO A 45 2.38 -9.68 10.55
C PRO A 45 1.02 -9.65 11.29
N ASN A 46 0.12 -10.61 10.99
CA ASN A 46 -1.09 -10.87 11.77
C ASN A 46 -1.41 -12.39 11.74
N PRO A 47 -1.41 -13.11 12.87
CA PRO A 47 -1.12 -12.64 14.24
C PRO A 47 0.28 -12.06 14.41
N PHE A 48 0.50 -11.23 15.44
CA PHE A 48 1.77 -10.53 15.67
C PHE A 48 2.35 -10.74 17.07
N ASN A 49 3.67 -10.54 17.20
CA ASN A 49 4.42 -10.66 18.45
C ASN A 49 5.69 -9.77 18.46
N PRO A 50 5.87 -8.88 19.45
CA PRO A 50 4.85 -8.04 20.07
C PRO A 50 4.56 -6.81 19.20
N SER A 51 5.22 -6.71 18.04
CA SER A 51 5.17 -5.57 17.13
C SER A 51 4.55 -5.95 15.79
N THR A 52 3.84 -5.00 15.17
CA THR A 52 3.25 -5.12 13.84
C THR A 52 3.28 -3.77 13.12
N GLN A 53 3.26 -3.80 11.79
CA GLN A 53 3.13 -2.60 10.98
C GLN A 53 1.65 -2.34 10.66
N LEU A 54 1.18 -1.13 10.95
CA LEU A 54 -0.11 -0.62 10.49
C LEU A 54 0.15 0.33 9.33
N SER A 55 -0.48 0.11 8.18
CA SER A 55 -0.33 1.00 7.04
C SER A 55 -1.65 1.52 6.51
N TYR A 56 -1.61 2.69 5.89
CA TYR A 56 -2.78 3.34 5.33
C TYR A 56 -2.42 4.33 4.23
N ASP A 57 -3.40 4.58 3.37
CA ASP A 57 -3.34 5.47 2.24
C ASP A 57 -4.24 6.68 2.47
N LEU A 58 -3.71 7.87 2.20
CA LEU A 58 -4.43 9.13 2.25
C LEU A 58 -4.60 9.67 0.85
N LYS A 59 -5.86 9.81 0.43
CA LYS A 59 -6.22 10.40 -0.86
C LYS A 59 -5.91 11.90 -0.94
N THR A 60 -6.19 12.59 0.15
CA THR A 60 -6.00 14.04 0.28
C THR A 60 -5.41 14.32 1.64
N ASP A 61 -4.82 15.50 1.77
CA ASP A 61 -4.35 16.00 3.05
C ASP A 61 -5.50 16.08 4.06
N GLY A 62 -5.18 15.91 5.34
CA GLY A 62 -6.17 16.03 6.40
C GLY A 62 -5.64 15.70 7.79
N ASN A 63 -6.49 15.93 8.79
CA ASN A 63 -6.23 15.49 10.16
C ASN A 63 -6.51 13.99 10.26
N VAL A 64 -5.47 13.23 10.58
CA VAL A 64 -5.49 11.78 10.71
C VAL A 64 -5.47 11.40 12.17
N LYS A 65 -6.37 10.48 12.54
CA LYS A 65 -6.35 9.81 13.84
C LYS A 65 -6.30 8.31 13.67
N LEU A 66 -5.22 7.69 14.13
CA LEU A 66 -5.04 6.24 14.18
C LEU A 66 -5.03 5.80 15.64
N THR A 67 -6.06 5.06 16.05
CA THR A 67 -6.25 4.66 17.46
C THR A 67 -6.48 3.16 17.57
N VAL A 68 -5.86 2.53 18.55
CA VAL A 68 -6.00 1.11 18.90
C VAL A 68 -6.96 0.97 20.08
N PHE A 69 -7.85 0.00 20.00
CA PHE A 69 -8.89 -0.32 20.97
C PHE A 69 -8.83 -1.79 21.36
N ASN A 70 -9.25 -2.10 22.59
CA ASN A 70 -9.58 -3.47 23.00
C ASN A 70 -11.02 -3.85 22.56
N LEU A 71 -11.43 -5.10 22.81
CA LEU A 71 -12.76 -5.61 22.41
C LEU A 71 -13.94 -4.91 23.10
N VAL A 72 -13.74 -4.27 24.25
CA VAL A 72 -14.79 -3.50 24.94
C VAL A 72 -14.89 -2.05 24.44
N GLY A 73 -14.08 -1.68 23.44
CA GLY A 73 -14.09 -0.34 22.83
C GLY A 73 -13.29 0.71 23.61
N GLN A 74 -12.50 0.32 24.61
CA GLN A 74 -11.59 1.23 25.29
C GLN A 74 -10.38 1.50 24.39
N SER A 75 -10.06 2.79 24.20
CA SER A 75 -8.81 3.22 23.55
C SER A 75 -7.62 2.85 24.42
N VAL A 76 -6.75 1.99 23.90
CA VAL A 76 -5.52 1.56 24.58
C VAL A 76 -4.29 2.30 24.09
N ARG A 77 -4.31 2.83 22.86
CA ARG A 77 -3.21 3.65 22.32
C ARG A 77 -3.66 4.56 21.18
N VAL A 78 -3.18 5.79 21.16
CA VAL A 78 -3.25 6.68 20.00
C VAL A 78 -1.88 6.65 19.32
N LEU A 79 -1.84 6.23 18.07
CA LEU A 79 -0.60 6.07 17.29
C LEU A 79 -0.32 7.29 16.42
N VAL A 80 -1.37 7.92 15.92
CA VAL A 80 -1.31 9.16 15.13
C VAL A 80 -2.47 10.04 15.54
N ASP A 81 -2.20 11.33 15.73
CA ASP A 81 -3.21 12.37 15.93
C ASP A 81 -2.63 13.69 15.40
N GLY A 82 -2.87 14.00 14.13
CA GLY A 82 -2.30 15.20 13.51
C GLY A 82 -2.53 15.31 12.01
N TYR A 83 -2.12 16.44 11.45
CA TYR A 83 -2.24 16.72 10.02
C TYR A 83 -1.18 15.96 9.22
N GLN A 84 -1.60 15.31 8.13
CA GLN A 84 -0.74 14.63 7.17
C GLN A 84 -1.15 14.98 5.75
N THR A 85 -0.20 14.98 4.83
CA THR A 85 -0.45 15.19 3.40
C THR A 85 -0.92 13.91 2.72
N ALA A 86 -1.47 13.99 1.51
CA ALA A 86 -1.76 12.81 0.71
C ALA A 86 -0.52 11.91 0.56
N GLY A 87 -0.70 10.60 0.64
CA GLY A 87 0.40 9.64 0.58
C GLY A 87 0.14 8.34 1.32
N TYR A 88 1.17 7.48 1.32
CA TYR A 88 1.19 6.20 2.03
C TYR A 88 1.98 6.34 3.34
N TYR A 89 1.46 5.77 4.41
CA TYR A 89 2.04 5.84 5.75
C TYR A 89 2.15 4.45 6.37
N GLU A 90 3.25 4.22 7.09
CA GLU A 90 3.46 3.05 7.93
C GLU A 90 3.73 3.50 9.37
N VAL A 91 3.10 2.84 10.32
CA VAL A 91 3.25 3.09 11.75
C VAL A 91 3.50 1.77 12.47
N THR A 92 4.60 1.70 13.21
CA THR A 92 4.91 0.56 14.06
C THR A 92 4.05 0.60 15.32
N PHE A 93 3.36 -0.49 15.60
CA PHE A 93 2.65 -0.69 16.86
C PHE A 93 3.36 -1.76 17.70
N ASP A 94 4.02 -1.32 18.77
CA ASP A 94 4.59 -2.19 19.80
C ASP A 94 3.58 -2.40 20.94
N ALA A 95 3.20 -3.65 21.19
CA ALA A 95 2.21 -4.04 22.19
C ALA A 95 2.82 -4.83 23.37
N ASN A 96 4.11 -4.64 23.69
CA ASN A 96 4.80 -5.33 24.78
C ASN A 96 4.11 -5.22 26.15
N ASP A 97 3.46 -4.07 26.41
CA ASP A 97 2.74 -3.75 27.64
C ASP A 97 1.28 -4.24 27.65
N LEU A 98 0.82 -4.90 26.58
CA LEU A 98 -0.56 -5.34 26.43
C LEU A 98 -0.71 -6.87 26.57
N PRO A 99 -1.84 -7.35 27.12
CA PRO A 99 -2.14 -8.78 27.17
C PRO A 99 -2.40 -9.34 25.76
N ALA A 100 -2.04 -10.61 25.54
CA ALA A 100 -2.41 -11.33 24.32
C ALA A 100 -3.94 -11.31 24.13
N GLY A 101 -4.39 -11.21 22.89
CA GLY A 101 -5.81 -11.07 22.59
C GLY A 101 -6.09 -10.36 21.27
N ILE A 102 -7.37 -10.04 21.07
CA ILE A 102 -7.86 -9.35 19.89
C ILE A 102 -7.92 -7.86 20.17
N TYR A 103 -7.41 -7.07 19.23
CA TYR A 103 -7.48 -5.63 19.22
C TYR A 103 -8.10 -5.13 17.92
N LEU A 104 -8.67 -3.94 17.98
CA LEU A 104 -9.16 -3.20 16.82
C LEU A 104 -8.30 -1.96 16.64
N TYR A 105 -8.08 -1.53 15.41
CA TYR A 105 -7.49 -0.23 15.12
C TYR A 105 -8.36 0.51 14.12
N LYS A 106 -8.54 1.81 14.38
CA LYS A 106 -9.40 2.70 13.60
C LYS A 106 -8.56 3.81 13.01
N LEU A 107 -8.70 4.01 11.71
CA LEU A 107 -8.25 5.21 11.00
C LEU A 107 -9.43 6.14 10.79
N GLN A 108 -9.26 7.42 11.12
CA GLN A 108 -10.25 8.46 10.88
C GLN A 108 -9.60 9.66 10.21
N VAL A 109 -10.19 10.11 9.10
CA VAL A 109 -9.74 11.27 8.30
C VAL A 109 -10.96 11.99 7.75
N GLY A 110 -11.31 13.16 8.30
CA GLY A 110 -12.58 13.83 7.98
C GLY A 110 -13.77 12.89 8.21
N ASP A 111 -14.60 12.69 7.18
CA ASP A 111 -15.76 11.78 7.20
C ASP A 111 -15.38 10.31 6.94
N TYR A 112 -14.16 10.03 6.47
CA TYR A 112 -13.70 8.66 6.26
C TYR A 112 -13.32 8.01 7.60
N SER A 113 -13.82 6.80 7.80
CA SER A 113 -13.51 5.97 8.95
C SER A 113 -13.41 4.50 8.52
N SER A 114 -12.32 3.83 8.91
CA SER A 114 -12.13 2.41 8.66
C SER A 114 -11.57 1.73 9.90
N VAL A 115 -12.03 0.49 10.15
CA VAL A 115 -11.65 -0.31 11.32
C VAL A 115 -11.16 -1.67 10.85
N LYS A 116 -10.06 -2.13 11.44
CA LYS A 116 -9.53 -3.48 11.23
C LYS A 116 -9.19 -4.16 12.53
N ARG A 117 -9.14 -5.49 12.47
CA ARG A 117 -8.87 -6.38 13.61
C ARG A 117 -7.47 -6.97 13.50
N MET A 118 -6.79 -7.08 14.63
CA MET A 118 -5.48 -7.72 14.75
C MET A 118 -5.42 -8.62 15.98
N THR A 119 -4.56 -9.65 15.96
CA THR A 119 -4.40 -10.62 17.04
C THR A 119 -2.97 -10.60 17.58
N LEU A 120 -2.80 -10.27 18.86
CA LEU A 120 -1.53 -10.33 19.59
C LEU A 120 -1.38 -11.71 20.24
N ILE A 121 -0.27 -12.41 19.96
CA ILE A 121 -0.02 -13.77 20.48
C ILE A 121 1.09 -13.86 21.55
N LYS A 122 2.01 -12.88 21.62
CA LYS A 122 3.27 -12.94 22.40
C LYS A 122 4.25 -14.02 21.95
#